data_AF-A0A519L1R0-F1
#
_entry.id   AF-A0A519L1R0-F1
#
_cell.length_a   1.000
_cell.length_b   1.000
_cell.length_c   1.000
_cell.angle_alpha   90.00
_cell.angle_beta   90.00
_cell.angle_gamma   90.00
#
_symmetry.space_group_name_H-M   'P 1'
#
loop_
_entity.id
_entity.type
_entity.pdbx_description
1 polymer ?
#
loop_
_entity_poly.entity_id
_entity_poly.type
_entity_poly.pdbx_seq_one_letter_code
_entity_poly.pdbx_strand_id
1 'polypeptide(L)'
;MSDYASRLAAVAEGEWKSFGGVPETDPRLRTRIYKTYLADLSKADPRDPQGWAMGADISSWAWSATFVSWCVLAAGATVAEFDFSIRHSVFINRTIGNAAAGKGPFRARRIADYAPKVGDIIAWNRGGAKFTYDYAAQNDNFASHSAVVVDIVVKAGIRYAVTVGGNEGQTVGRTEVQLTASGHIKPRTVNPYICVIENLKADAAVGVKVSPVSTSSLSPALKGHGAFIYDVPATIADYGSLPNVVAALKRAGMQHVWVRIHGRTAYTAAAKAQNQALIDACKAAGVAVAGWGWCQGEDPAGEARTALRELKTYGLADYVADIEPKHNNSEWTITEIQTFCATVRKGLPGAFGLSTFGFIDWHEPDLLMAAAPYVDAFAPQIYWFNFPNQKMVQQFRRPGGGAYQAQTPGEYVDLCLDRWMKWMGSNPKPLIVTGQAYWGEGGFTEAQADQKLQAFVANWKGYDRIAALNWWHFGGSGGMSHLMFETLAAANLGGKPFSNGG
;
A
#
# COMPACT_ATOMS: atom_id res chain seq x y z
N MET A 1 8.87 -16.20 10.46
CA MET A 1 8.43 -15.01 11.23
C MET A 1 6.93 -14.87 11.00
N SER A 2 6.09 -14.63 12.01
CA SER A 2 4.65 -14.40 11.77
C SER A 2 4.45 -13.04 11.08
N ASP A 3 3.40 -12.90 10.27
CA ASP A 3 3.12 -11.67 9.51
C ASP A 3 2.86 -10.48 10.47
N TYR A 4 2.25 -10.72 11.64
CA TYR A 4 2.16 -9.72 12.72
C TYR A 4 3.53 -9.25 13.24
N ALA A 5 4.50 -10.14 13.43
CA ALA A 5 5.83 -9.77 13.92
C ALA A 5 6.56 -8.86 12.92
N SER A 6 6.43 -9.14 11.62
CA SER A 6 6.95 -8.29 10.55
C SER A 6 6.23 -6.94 10.47
N ARG A 7 4.90 -6.89 10.65
CA ARG A 7 4.14 -5.63 10.73
C ARG A 7 4.57 -4.77 11.91
N LEU A 8 4.71 -5.35 13.10
CA LEU A 8 5.13 -4.62 14.30
C LEU A 8 6.52 -4.01 14.12
N ALA A 9 7.46 -4.78 13.57
CA ALA A 9 8.77 -4.26 13.22
C ALA A 9 8.66 -3.13 12.19
N ALA A 10 7.89 -3.31 11.11
CA ALA A 10 7.74 -2.31 10.05
C ALA A 10 7.10 -1.00 10.54
N VAL A 11 6.11 -1.06 11.44
CA VAL A 11 5.49 0.12 12.05
C VAL A 11 6.52 0.93 12.84
N ALA A 12 7.27 0.26 13.73
CA ALA A 12 8.30 0.93 14.51
C ALA A 12 9.40 1.52 13.60
N GLU A 13 9.82 0.75 12.59
CA GLU A 13 10.81 1.19 11.60
C GLU A 13 10.34 2.37 10.76
N GLY A 14 9.05 2.43 10.44
CA GLY A 14 8.40 3.55 9.77
C GLY A 14 8.49 4.83 10.59
N GLU A 15 8.13 4.76 11.88
CA GLU A 15 8.23 5.94 12.77
C GLU A 15 9.68 6.40 12.93
N TRP A 16 10.65 5.49 13.01
CA TRP A 16 12.05 5.88 13.04
C TRP A 16 12.52 6.50 11.72
N LYS A 17 12.07 6.03 10.56
CA LYS A 17 12.39 6.66 9.26
C LYS A 17 11.84 8.08 9.18
N SER A 18 10.63 8.31 9.70
CA SER A 18 9.96 9.61 9.65
C SER A 18 10.44 10.60 10.73
N PHE A 19 10.79 10.11 11.91
CA PHE A 19 11.06 10.94 13.09
C PHE A 19 12.38 10.62 13.80
N GLY A 20 13.24 9.79 13.19
CA GLY A 20 14.56 9.46 13.70
C GLY A 20 15.42 10.69 13.92
N GLY A 21 15.86 10.91 15.16
CA GLY A 21 16.65 12.08 15.53
C GLY A 21 15.87 13.41 15.58
N VAL A 22 14.57 13.39 15.30
CA VAL A 22 13.69 14.56 15.48
C VAL A 22 13.38 14.73 16.97
N PRO A 23 13.66 15.88 17.59
CA PRO A 23 13.40 16.09 19.01
C PRO A 23 11.90 16.16 19.30
N GLU A 24 11.48 15.70 20.48
CA GLU A 24 10.07 15.72 20.93
C GLU A 24 9.45 17.13 21.01
N THR A 25 10.29 18.16 21.05
CA THR A 25 9.87 19.57 20.97
C THR A 25 9.51 20.00 19.55
N ASP A 26 9.88 19.24 18.52
CA ASP A 26 9.52 19.51 17.13
C ASP A 26 7.99 19.36 16.96
N PRO A 27 7.30 20.36 16.38
CA PRO A 27 5.86 20.32 16.19
C PRO A 27 5.36 19.09 15.44
N ARG A 28 6.15 18.51 14.53
CA ARG A 28 5.76 17.34 13.73
C ARG A 28 5.68 16.08 14.58
N LEU A 29 6.73 15.78 15.35
CA LEU A 29 6.76 14.64 16.26
C LEU A 29 5.74 14.83 17.39
N ARG A 30 5.62 16.04 17.92
CA ARG A 30 4.60 16.39 18.92
C ARG A 30 3.18 16.15 18.39
N THR A 31 2.90 16.60 17.18
CA THR A 31 1.59 16.36 16.52
C THR A 31 1.36 14.87 16.32
N ARG A 32 2.37 14.12 15.86
CA ARG A 32 2.27 12.67 15.69
C ARG A 32 1.87 11.96 16.98
N ILE A 33 2.50 12.32 18.09
CA ILE A 33 2.23 11.69 19.39
C ILE A 33 0.83 12.03 19.90
N TYR A 34 0.41 13.30 19.85
CA TYR A 34 -0.92 13.70 20.36
C TYR A 34 -2.08 13.33 19.44
N LYS A 35 -1.94 13.52 18.12
CA LYS A 35 -3.04 13.38 17.16
C LYS A 35 -3.13 12.00 16.53
N THR A 36 -2.08 11.19 16.63
CA THR A 36 -2.10 9.79 16.19
C THR A 36 -1.95 8.86 17.37
N TYR A 37 -0.81 8.83 18.07
CA TYR A 37 -0.55 7.76 19.04
C TYR A 37 -1.59 7.73 20.17
N LEU A 38 -1.75 8.85 20.87
CA LEU A 38 -2.71 8.98 21.96
C LEU A 38 -4.16 8.89 21.47
N ALA A 39 -4.46 9.45 20.29
CA ALA A 39 -5.81 9.44 19.74
C ALA A 39 -6.28 8.03 19.36
N ASP A 40 -5.40 7.22 18.75
CA ASP A 40 -5.72 5.85 18.35
C ASP A 40 -5.83 4.93 19.57
N LEU A 41 -4.91 5.09 20.53
CA LEU A 41 -4.95 4.36 21.80
C LEU A 41 -6.23 4.69 22.59
N SER A 42 -6.64 5.96 22.64
CA SER A 42 -7.88 6.39 23.29
C SER A 42 -9.13 5.82 22.61
N LYS A 43 -9.13 5.66 21.28
CA LYS A 43 -10.24 5.01 20.56
C LYS A 43 -10.26 3.50 20.81
N ALA A 44 -9.09 2.87 20.89
CA ALA A 44 -8.95 1.43 21.06
C ALA A 44 -9.33 0.98 22.48
N ASP A 45 -8.93 1.75 23.51
CA ASP A 45 -9.34 1.53 24.89
C ASP A 45 -9.92 2.81 25.52
N PRO A 46 -11.21 3.12 25.26
CA PRO A 46 -11.86 4.30 25.81
C PRO A 46 -12.13 4.20 27.32
N ARG A 47 -11.84 3.04 27.94
CA ARG A 47 -12.14 2.77 29.35
C ARG A 47 -10.94 2.93 30.27
N ASP A 48 -9.75 3.24 29.76
CA ASP A 48 -8.59 3.59 30.58
C ASP A 48 -8.78 5.02 31.14
N PRO A 49 -9.22 5.18 32.41
CA PRO A 49 -9.55 6.49 32.97
C PRO A 49 -8.30 7.28 33.35
N GLN A 50 -7.09 6.69 33.24
CA GLN A 50 -5.82 7.32 33.61
C GLN A 50 -4.86 7.53 32.42
N GLY A 51 -5.02 6.82 31.29
CA GLY A 51 -3.91 6.63 30.36
C GLY A 51 -3.70 7.68 29.27
N TRP A 52 -4.75 8.11 28.56
CA TRP A 52 -4.55 8.79 27.28
C TRP A 52 -4.63 10.32 27.34
N ALA A 53 -5.08 10.87 28.47
CA ALA A 53 -5.19 12.32 28.70
C ALA A 53 -3.87 12.89 29.25
N MET A 54 -2.86 12.96 28.38
CA MET A 54 -1.54 13.48 28.77
C MET A 54 -1.48 15.01 28.70
N GLY A 55 -0.75 15.61 29.64
CA GLY A 55 -0.54 17.06 29.69
C GLY A 55 0.04 17.58 28.38
N ALA A 56 -0.34 18.80 27.97
CA ALA A 56 -0.04 19.33 26.65
C ALA A 56 1.47 19.44 26.33
N ASP A 57 2.32 19.58 27.35
CA ASP A 57 3.77 19.55 27.20
C ASP A 57 4.30 18.12 27.22
N ILE A 58 4.75 17.63 26.07
CA ILE A 58 5.27 16.28 25.95
C ILE A 58 6.59 16.06 26.70
N SER A 59 7.36 17.13 26.91
CA SER A 59 8.62 17.07 27.66
C SER A 59 8.39 16.80 29.15
N SER A 60 7.15 16.98 29.64
CA SER A 60 6.79 16.78 31.04
C SER A 60 6.48 15.32 31.39
N TRP A 61 6.44 14.41 30.41
CA TRP A 61 6.11 13.00 30.63
C TRP A 61 6.83 12.05 29.67
N ALA A 62 7.03 10.81 30.11
CA ALA A 62 7.78 9.81 29.34
C ALA A 62 6.89 9.08 28.32
N TRP A 63 6.86 9.54 27.07
CA TRP A 63 6.00 9.00 26.01
C TRP A 63 6.44 7.67 25.38
N SER A 64 7.53 7.07 25.87
CA SER A 64 8.06 5.80 25.35
C SER A 64 7.05 4.65 25.38
N ALA A 65 6.29 4.49 26.45
CA ALA A 65 5.32 3.40 26.57
C ALA A 65 4.10 3.63 25.67
N THR A 66 3.72 4.90 25.45
CA THR A 66 2.71 5.29 24.44
C THR A 66 3.16 4.90 23.04
N PHE A 67 4.43 5.15 22.69
CA PHE A 67 4.99 4.75 21.40
C PHE A 67 4.92 3.24 21.20
N VAL A 68 5.39 2.45 22.18
CA VAL A 68 5.38 0.97 22.08
C VAL A 68 3.94 0.44 22.01
N SER A 69 3.06 0.94 22.89
CA SER A 69 1.65 0.56 22.87
C SER A 69 0.98 0.89 21.53
N TRP A 70 1.27 2.07 20.96
CA TRP A 70 0.75 2.45 19.66
C TRP A 70 1.32 1.58 18.55
N CYS A 71 2.62 1.24 18.56
CA CYS A 71 3.21 0.34 17.56
C CYS A 71 2.52 -1.03 17.58
N VAL A 72 2.24 -1.56 18.77
CA VAL A 72 1.54 -2.85 18.97
C VAL A 72 0.08 -2.75 18.50
N LEU A 73 -0.60 -1.64 18.79
CA LEU A 73 -1.97 -1.39 18.30
C LEU A 73 -2.01 -1.28 16.77
N ALA A 74 -1.15 -0.45 16.18
CA ALA A 74 -1.07 -0.18 14.76
C ALA A 74 -0.65 -1.42 13.94
N ALA A 75 0.09 -2.35 14.55
CA ALA A 75 0.39 -3.66 13.96
C ALA A 75 -0.82 -4.62 13.94
N GLY A 76 -1.90 -4.29 14.68
CA GLY A 76 -3.18 -5.00 14.70
C GLY A 76 -3.46 -5.83 15.95
N ALA A 77 -2.80 -5.56 17.09
CA ALA A 77 -3.21 -6.16 18.36
C ALA A 77 -4.46 -5.47 18.92
N THR A 78 -5.27 -6.22 19.66
CA THR A 78 -6.46 -5.69 20.35
C THR A 78 -6.23 -5.55 21.85
N VAL A 79 -7.12 -4.82 22.53
CA VAL A 79 -7.12 -4.65 24.00
C VAL A 79 -7.27 -5.98 24.77
N ALA A 80 -7.78 -7.02 24.11
CA ALA A 80 -7.88 -8.36 24.69
C ALA A 80 -6.55 -9.13 24.64
N GLU A 81 -5.64 -8.72 23.74
CA GLU A 81 -4.40 -9.42 23.45
C GLU A 81 -3.20 -8.73 24.10
N PHE A 82 -3.18 -7.40 24.12
CA PHE A 82 -2.14 -6.58 24.72
C PHE A 82 -2.76 -5.50 25.61
N ASP A 83 -2.14 -5.28 26.76
CA ASP A 83 -2.58 -4.31 27.75
C ASP A 83 -1.92 -2.96 27.45
N PHE A 84 -2.54 -2.19 26.55
CA PHE A 84 -1.97 -0.91 26.13
C PHE A 84 -1.86 0.04 27.33
N SER A 85 -0.71 0.69 27.48
CA SER A 85 -0.51 1.60 28.59
C SER A 85 0.53 2.66 28.29
N ILE A 86 0.37 3.83 28.90
CA ILE A 86 1.42 4.86 29.01
C ILE A 86 2.53 4.49 30.01
N ARG A 87 2.48 3.30 30.62
CA ARG A 87 3.48 2.81 31.56
C ARG A 87 3.99 1.43 31.15
N HIS A 88 5.30 1.35 30.90
CA HIS A 88 5.98 0.08 30.57
C HIS A 88 5.73 -1.01 31.60
N SER A 89 5.75 -0.67 32.88
CA SER A 89 5.62 -1.61 33.99
C SER A 89 4.28 -2.35 34.00
N VAL A 90 3.20 -1.74 33.49
CA VAL A 90 1.87 -2.35 33.41
C VAL A 90 1.86 -3.51 32.42
N PHE A 91 2.25 -3.28 31.16
CA PHE A 91 2.25 -4.35 30.17
C PHE A 91 3.37 -5.37 30.40
N ILE A 92 4.49 -5.00 31.02
CA ILE A 92 5.51 -5.96 31.46
C ILE A 92 4.93 -6.91 32.50
N ASN A 93 4.32 -6.38 33.58
CA ASN A 93 3.71 -7.21 34.62
C ASN A 93 2.65 -8.15 34.03
N ARG A 94 1.77 -7.60 33.18
CA ARG A 94 0.69 -8.37 32.55
C ARG A 94 1.21 -9.48 31.66
N THR A 95 2.23 -9.21 30.83
CA THR A 95 2.80 -10.22 29.92
C THR A 95 3.60 -11.30 30.66
N ILE A 96 4.15 -11.01 31.85
CA ILE A 96 4.70 -12.02 32.76
C ILE A 96 3.58 -12.92 33.30
N GLY A 97 2.48 -12.32 33.77
CA GLY A 97 1.30 -13.08 34.21
C GLY A 97 0.71 -13.94 33.09
N ASN A 98 0.70 -13.45 31.85
CA ASN A 98 0.30 -14.21 30.67
C ASN A 98 1.21 -15.41 30.41
N ALA A 99 2.53 -15.24 30.54
CA ALA A 99 3.50 -16.32 30.39
C ALA A 99 3.30 -17.42 31.44
N ALA A 100 3.14 -17.05 32.71
CA ALA A 100 2.89 -17.98 33.81
C ALA A 100 1.59 -18.77 33.64
N ALA A 101 0.54 -18.12 33.12
CA ALA A 101 -0.75 -18.74 32.87
C ALA A 101 -0.87 -19.41 31.48
N GLY A 102 0.17 -19.37 30.65
CA GLY A 102 0.14 -19.93 29.29
C GLY A 102 -0.90 -19.30 28.37
N LYS A 103 -1.31 -18.04 28.61
CA LYS A 103 -2.42 -17.36 27.92
C LYS A 103 -1.96 -16.19 27.06
N GLY A 104 -2.80 -15.82 26.11
CA GLY A 104 -2.58 -14.65 25.25
C GLY A 104 -1.37 -14.76 24.30
N PRO A 105 -1.25 -13.83 23.35
CA PRO A 105 -0.20 -13.85 22.34
C PRO A 105 1.07 -13.08 22.75
N PHE A 106 1.08 -12.32 23.85
CA PHE A 106 2.28 -11.63 24.34
C PHE A 106 2.69 -12.17 25.70
N ARG A 107 3.88 -12.74 25.77
CA ARG A 107 4.37 -13.48 26.95
C ARG A 107 5.80 -13.07 27.27
N ALA A 108 6.02 -12.49 28.44
CA ALA A 108 7.36 -12.12 28.86
C ALA A 108 8.18 -13.36 29.25
N ARG A 109 9.38 -13.46 28.69
CA ARG A 109 10.39 -14.49 28.95
C ARG A 109 11.57 -13.87 29.67
N ARG A 110 12.26 -14.67 30.49
CA ARG A 110 13.55 -14.25 31.06
C ARG A 110 14.57 -14.13 29.92
N ILE A 111 15.46 -13.15 30.03
CA ILE A 111 16.48 -12.88 29.01
C ILE A 111 17.48 -14.03 28.80
N ALA A 112 17.61 -14.92 29.79
CA ALA A 112 18.48 -16.10 29.74
C ALA A 112 17.81 -17.32 29.10
N ASP A 113 16.47 -17.34 29.01
CA ASP A 113 15.69 -18.50 28.60
C ASP A 113 15.15 -18.38 27.17
N TYR A 114 15.26 -17.19 26.58
CA TYR A 114 14.69 -16.87 25.28
C TYR A 114 15.55 -15.88 24.49
N ALA A 115 15.84 -16.25 23.24
CA ALA A 115 16.52 -15.39 22.27
C ALA A 115 15.50 -14.49 21.56
N PRO A 116 15.65 -13.15 21.61
CA PRO A 116 14.74 -12.23 20.94
C PRO A 116 14.75 -12.43 19.42
N LYS A 117 13.59 -12.28 18.80
CA LYS A 117 13.41 -12.22 17.34
C LYS A 117 12.73 -10.91 16.94
N VAL A 118 12.80 -10.58 15.65
CA VAL A 118 12.06 -9.44 15.08
C VAL A 118 10.58 -9.53 15.44
N GLY A 119 10.01 -8.40 15.87
CA GLY A 119 8.64 -8.30 16.35
C GLY A 119 8.44 -8.64 17.83
N ASP A 120 9.49 -9.00 18.57
CA ASP A 120 9.45 -9.03 20.05
C ASP A 120 9.68 -7.63 20.63
N ILE A 121 9.44 -7.46 21.94
CA ILE A 121 9.73 -6.21 22.67
C ILE A 121 10.75 -6.51 23.77
N ILE A 122 11.84 -5.74 23.82
CA ILE A 122 12.86 -5.88 24.87
C ILE A 122 12.61 -4.84 25.94
N ALA A 123 12.53 -5.25 27.21
CA ALA A 123 12.32 -4.35 28.34
C ALA A 123 13.56 -4.28 29.26
N TRP A 124 13.85 -3.09 29.76
CA TRP A 124 14.96 -2.84 30.69
C TRP A 124 14.62 -1.79 31.74
N ASN A 125 15.46 -1.73 32.78
CA ASN A 125 15.34 -0.76 33.86
C ASN A 125 15.66 0.67 33.39
N ARG A 126 15.08 1.68 34.03
CA ARG A 126 15.40 3.10 33.75
C ARG A 126 15.94 3.79 35.01
N GLY A 127 16.80 4.78 34.83
CA GLY A 127 17.25 5.65 35.92
C GLY A 127 18.17 4.98 36.96
N GLY A 128 18.91 3.95 36.58
CA GLY A 128 19.82 3.22 37.48
C GLY A 128 19.14 2.13 38.32
N ALA A 129 17.83 1.94 38.15
CA ALA A 129 17.09 0.87 38.81
C ALA A 129 17.58 -0.53 38.40
N LYS A 130 17.27 -1.54 39.23
CA LYS A 130 17.72 -2.93 39.05
C LYS A 130 16.62 -3.94 39.37
N PHE A 131 15.39 -3.65 38.94
CA PHE A 131 14.25 -4.56 39.06
C PHE A 131 14.48 -5.82 38.20
N THR A 132 14.12 -6.97 38.75
CA THR A 132 14.24 -8.28 38.10
C THR A 132 12.93 -8.69 37.45
N TYR A 133 12.97 -9.76 36.63
CA TYR A 133 11.76 -10.42 36.14
C TYR A 133 10.79 -10.78 37.28
N ASP A 134 11.31 -11.34 38.37
CA ASP A 134 10.50 -11.76 39.52
C ASP A 134 9.86 -10.59 40.27
N TYR A 135 10.59 -9.48 40.39
CA TYR A 135 10.02 -8.25 40.94
C TYR A 135 8.89 -7.72 40.04
N ALA A 136 9.14 -7.65 38.73
CA ALA A 136 8.15 -7.19 37.75
C ALA A 136 6.93 -8.12 37.64
N ALA A 137 7.04 -9.40 38.01
CA ALA A 137 5.92 -10.32 38.09
C ALA A 137 4.90 -9.94 39.20
N GLN A 138 5.37 -9.28 40.25
CA GLN A 138 4.59 -8.96 41.45
C GLN A 138 4.20 -7.47 41.54
N ASN A 139 4.78 -6.62 40.69
CA ASN A 139 4.60 -5.17 40.75
C ASN A 139 4.33 -4.64 39.33
N ASP A 140 3.39 -3.72 39.19
CA ASP A 140 3.05 -3.02 37.93
C ASP A 140 3.43 -1.54 37.97
N ASN A 141 4.13 -1.11 39.03
CA ASN A 141 4.61 0.25 39.22
C ASN A 141 6.11 0.30 39.49
N PHE A 142 6.88 0.47 38.43
CA PHE A 142 8.33 0.62 38.52
C PHE A 142 8.93 1.30 37.28
N ALA A 143 10.08 1.93 37.47
CA ALA A 143 10.81 2.64 36.41
C ALA A 143 11.39 1.66 35.40
N SER A 144 10.90 1.72 34.17
CA SER A 144 11.29 0.83 33.08
C SER A 144 11.17 1.51 31.72
N HIS A 145 11.77 0.89 30.71
CA HIS A 145 11.71 1.28 29.30
C HIS A 145 11.61 0.02 28.44
N SER A 146 11.08 0.13 27.24
CA SER A 146 11.10 -0.94 26.25
C SER A 146 11.12 -0.41 24.84
N ALA A 147 11.54 -1.26 23.90
CA ALA A 147 11.60 -0.98 22.48
C ALA A 147 11.31 -2.24 21.66
N VAL A 148 10.80 -2.04 20.44
CA VAL A 148 10.42 -3.11 19.50
C VAL A 148 11.66 -3.61 18.77
N VAL A 149 11.88 -4.92 18.70
CA VAL A 149 12.95 -5.51 17.89
C VAL A 149 12.57 -5.44 16.41
N VAL A 150 13.37 -4.75 15.62
CA VAL A 150 13.12 -4.49 14.20
C VAL A 150 14.03 -5.28 13.28
N ASP A 151 15.22 -5.65 13.76
CA ASP A 151 16.21 -6.42 12.99
C ASP A 151 17.14 -7.22 13.91
N ILE A 152 17.77 -8.27 13.38
CA ILE A 152 18.86 -9.00 14.02
C ILE A 152 20.08 -8.94 13.11
N VAL A 153 21.11 -8.22 13.54
CA VAL A 153 22.30 -7.94 12.71
C VAL A 153 23.56 -8.56 13.32
N VAL A 154 24.56 -8.79 12.48
CA VAL A 154 25.90 -9.21 12.92
C VAL A 154 26.91 -8.14 12.49
N LYS A 155 27.64 -7.58 13.46
CA LYS A 155 28.70 -6.59 13.22
C LYS A 155 29.99 -7.07 13.83
N ALA A 156 31.03 -7.18 13.02
CA ALA A 156 32.35 -7.69 13.45
C ALA A 156 32.27 -9.01 14.25
N GLY A 157 31.40 -9.94 13.82
CA GLY A 157 31.19 -11.23 14.49
C GLY A 157 30.32 -11.20 15.75
N ILE A 158 29.86 -10.03 16.19
CA ILE A 158 28.97 -9.85 17.35
C ILE A 158 27.52 -9.71 16.86
N ARG A 159 26.60 -10.46 17.47
CA ARG A 159 25.16 -10.39 17.19
C ARG A 159 24.50 -9.27 17.98
N TYR A 160 23.58 -8.56 17.35
CA TYR A 160 22.78 -7.50 17.96
C TYR A 160 21.31 -7.65 17.56
N ALA A 161 20.41 -7.43 18.52
CA ALA A 161 19.03 -7.08 18.20
C ALA A 161 18.96 -5.55 18.06
N VAL A 162 18.56 -5.08 16.88
CA VAL A 162 18.26 -3.67 16.65
C VAL A 162 16.85 -3.41 17.14
N THR A 163 16.68 -2.41 17.99
CA THR A 163 15.37 -2.02 18.50
C THR A 163 15.03 -0.59 18.13
N VAL A 164 13.75 -0.31 17.92
CA VAL A 164 13.20 1.05 17.82
C VAL A 164 12.29 1.34 19.01
N GLY A 165 12.53 2.48 19.66
CA GLY A 165 11.77 2.94 20.81
C GLY A 165 11.45 4.43 20.74
N GLY A 166 10.41 4.83 21.46
CA GLY A 166 10.06 6.24 21.66
C GLY A 166 10.75 6.81 22.89
N ASN A 167 10.92 8.14 22.90
CA ASN A 167 11.60 8.88 23.97
C ASN A 167 13.04 8.37 24.22
N GLU A 168 13.69 7.83 23.19
CA GLU A 168 15.11 7.48 23.19
C GLU A 168 15.91 8.74 22.88
N GLY A 169 16.54 9.32 23.91
CA GLY A 169 17.18 10.64 23.78
C GLY A 169 16.20 11.75 23.41
N GLN A 170 14.94 11.67 23.87
CA GLN A 170 13.85 12.58 23.50
C GLN A 170 13.47 12.52 22.00
N THR A 171 13.70 11.38 21.34
CA THR A 171 13.38 11.14 19.92
C THR A 171 12.72 9.77 19.72
N VAL A 172 12.31 9.46 18.48
CA VAL A 172 12.18 8.05 18.05
C VAL A 172 13.58 7.56 17.72
N GLY A 173 14.11 6.63 18.52
CA GLY A 173 15.51 6.22 18.46
C GLY A 173 15.70 4.75 18.09
N ARG A 174 16.91 4.43 17.63
CA ARG A 174 17.39 3.06 17.43
C ARG A 174 18.46 2.75 18.46
N THR A 175 18.36 1.57 19.05
CA THR A 175 19.36 1.04 19.99
C THR A 175 19.80 -0.36 19.56
N GLU A 176 21.06 -0.70 19.79
CA GLU A 176 21.62 -2.02 19.53
C GLU A 176 21.80 -2.79 20.84
N VAL A 177 21.01 -3.85 21.00
CA VAL A 177 21.07 -4.76 22.14
C VAL A 177 22.02 -5.91 21.80
N GLN A 178 23.19 -5.94 22.43
CA GLN A 178 24.16 -7.02 22.21
C GLN A 178 23.59 -8.38 22.64
N LEU A 179 23.76 -9.38 21.78
CA LEU A 179 23.38 -10.76 22.02
C LEU A 179 24.62 -11.64 22.27
N THR A 180 24.42 -12.72 23.00
CA THR A 180 25.38 -13.81 23.18
C THR A 180 25.50 -14.63 21.89
N ALA A 181 26.49 -15.52 21.82
CA ALA A 181 26.65 -16.43 20.67
C ALA A 181 25.41 -17.34 20.46
N SER A 182 24.72 -17.70 21.55
CA SER A 182 23.47 -18.48 21.52
C SER A 182 22.22 -17.63 21.21
N GLY A 183 22.37 -16.33 20.94
CA GLY A 183 21.28 -15.43 20.55
C GLY A 183 20.52 -14.79 21.72
N HIS A 184 20.78 -15.18 22.97
CA HIS A 184 20.18 -14.55 24.15
C HIS A 184 20.73 -13.15 24.39
N ILE A 185 19.96 -12.28 25.05
CA ILE A 185 20.43 -10.94 25.40
C ILE A 185 21.62 -11.03 26.35
N LYS A 186 22.70 -10.31 26.03
CA LYS A 186 23.87 -10.22 26.91
C LYS A 186 23.53 -9.30 28.11
N PRO A 187 23.67 -9.78 29.36
CA PRO A 187 23.41 -8.96 30.55
C PRO A 187 24.29 -7.71 30.62
N ARG A 188 23.80 -6.67 31.29
CA ARG A 188 24.53 -5.43 31.57
C ARG A 188 24.24 -4.93 32.99
N THR A 189 25.14 -4.11 33.55
CA THR A 189 25.08 -3.64 34.94
C THR A 189 24.29 -2.33 35.12
N VAL A 190 24.37 -1.43 34.14
CA VAL A 190 23.60 -0.19 34.11
C VAL A 190 22.27 -0.47 33.42
N ASN A 191 21.15 -0.12 34.08
CA ASN A 191 19.81 -0.32 33.54
C ASN A 191 19.62 -1.76 33.00
N PRO A 192 19.81 -2.80 33.84
CA PRO A 192 19.76 -4.20 33.42
C PRO A 192 18.45 -4.53 32.70
N TYR A 193 18.52 -5.45 31.75
CA TYR A 193 17.34 -5.98 31.06
C TYR A 193 16.45 -6.77 32.04
N ILE A 194 15.13 -6.62 31.88
CA ILE A 194 14.13 -7.25 32.74
C ILE A 194 13.62 -8.52 32.07
N CYS A 195 13.14 -8.39 30.83
CA CYS A 195 12.54 -9.48 30.08
C CYS A 195 12.57 -9.21 28.57
N VAL A 196 12.27 -10.26 27.80
CA VAL A 196 11.83 -10.15 26.40
C VAL A 196 10.35 -10.51 26.35
N ILE A 197 9.50 -9.60 25.90
CA ILE A 197 8.10 -9.92 25.63
C ILE A 197 8.06 -10.63 24.28
N GLU A 198 7.95 -11.96 24.36
CA GLU A 198 7.78 -12.83 23.20
C GLU A 198 6.43 -12.54 22.55
N ASN A 199 6.48 -12.28 21.26
CA ASN A 199 5.33 -12.19 20.40
C ASN A 199 5.01 -13.57 19.79
N LEU A 200 3.92 -14.15 20.29
CA LEU A 200 3.29 -15.38 19.83
C LEU A 200 2.01 -15.09 19.05
N LYS A 201 1.72 -13.84 18.69
CA LYS A 201 0.57 -13.53 17.85
C LYS A 201 0.82 -14.17 16.49
N ALA A 202 0.25 -15.35 16.32
CA ALA A 202 -0.12 -15.87 15.02
C ALA A 202 -1.11 -14.87 14.44
N ASP A 203 -1.12 -14.73 13.13
CA ASP A 203 -2.23 -14.03 12.50
C ASP A 203 -3.51 -14.63 13.05
N ALA A 204 -4.49 -13.76 13.37
CA ALA A 204 -5.83 -14.27 13.45
C ALA A 204 -6.04 -14.98 12.12
N ALA A 205 -6.15 -16.31 12.14
CA ALA A 205 -6.85 -17.00 11.11
C ALA A 205 -8.23 -16.36 11.16
N VAL A 206 -8.40 -15.30 10.38
CA VAL A 206 -9.69 -14.89 9.90
C VAL A 206 -10.09 -16.11 9.10
N GLY A 207 -10.78 -17.03 9.78
CA GLY A 207 -11.57 -18.08 9.18
C GLY A 207 -12.74 -17.44 8.46
N VAL A 208 -12.46 -16.49 7.58
CA VAL A 208 -13.18 -16.36 6.34
C VAL A 208 -12.70 -17.58 5.58
N LYS A 209 -13.58 -18.56 5.42
CA LYS A 209 -13.60 -19.30 4.17
C LYS A 209 -13.58 -18.22 3.09
N VAL A 210 -12.40 -17.88 2.59
CA VAL A 210 -12.29 -17.39 1.25
C VAL A 210 -12.63 -18.65 0.47
N SER A 211 -13.93 -18.82 0.20
CA SER A 211 -14.30 -19.58 -0.97
C SER A 211 -13.36 -19.04 -2.04
N PRO A 212 -12.51 -19.87 -2.67
CA PRO A 212 -11.81 -19.40 -3.85
C PRO A 212 -12.92 -18.80 -4.69
N VAL A 213 -12.84 -17.49 -4.97
CA VAL A 213 -13.58 -17.00 -6.10
C VAL A 213 -13.09 -17.91 -7.20
N SER A 214 -14.04 -18.73 -7.68
CA SER A 214 -13.89 -19.54 -8.86
C SER A 214 -13.07 -18.75 -9.86
N THR A 215 -12.31 -19.44 -10.70
CA THR A 215 -11.67 -18.90 -11.91
C THR A 215 -12.67 -18.32 -12.93
N SER A 216 -13.76 -17.69 -12.47
CA SER A 216 -14.62 -16.83 -13.25
C SER A 216 -13.75 -15.71 -13.78
N SER A 217 -13.63 -15.68 -15.10
CA SER A 217 -13.12 -14.58 -15.91
C SER A 217 -13.26 -13.21 -15.25
N LEU A 218 -12.21 -12.39 -15.38
CA LEU A 218 -12.27 -10.95 -15.08
C LEU A 218 -13.57 -10.32 -15.57
N SER A 219 -14.09 -9.36 -14.79
CA SER A 219 -15.27 -8.57 -15.18
C SER A 219 -15.09 -7.97 -16.58
N PRO A 220 -16.15 -7.85 -17.39
CA PRO A 220 -16.11 -7.11 -18.66
C PRO A 220 -15.53 -5.69 -18.52
N ALA A 221 -15.68 -5.06 -17.35
CA ALA A 221 -15.13 -3.73 -17.10
C ALA A 221 -13.59 -3.68 -17.00
N LEU A 222 -12.93 -4.84 -16.86
CA LEU A 222 -11.47 -5.00 -16.74
C LEU A 222 -10.90 -5.92 -17.84
N LYS A 223 -11.68 -6.18 -18.90
CA LYS A 223 -11.30 -7.09 -19.99
C LYS A 223 -11.51 -6.45 -21.36
N GLY A 224 -10.62 -6.73 -22.31
CA GLY A 224 -10.75 -6.28 -23.68
C GLY A 224 -10.18 -4.89 -23.94
N HIS A 225 -10.85 -4.10 -24.78
CA HIS A 225 -10.40 -2.77 -25.16
C HIS A 225 -11.14 -1.68 -24.35
N GLY A 226 -10.42 -0.73 -23.76
CA GLY A 226 -11.07 0.34 -23.00
C GLY A 226 -10.26 1.64 -22.89
N ALA A 227 -10.81 2.62 -22.17
CA ALA A 227 -10.13 3.88 -21.87
C ALA A 227 -10.45 4.40 -20.46
N PHE A 228 -9.52 5.18 -19.90
CA PHE A 228 -9.80 6.05 -18.76
C PHE A 228 -10.64 7.26 -19.20
N ILE A 229 -11.54 7.69 -18.31
CA ILE A 229 -12.26 8.96 -18.42
C ILE A 229 -11.94 9.77 -17.17
N TYR A 230 -10.99 10.70 -17.32
CA TYR A 230 -10.43 11.48 -16.22
C TYR A 230 -11.38 12.55 -15.69
N ASP A 231 -11.93 13.34 -16.60
CA ASP A 231 -12.83 14.45 -16.33
C ASP A 231 -14.03 14.33 -17.26
N VAL A 232 -15.16 13.84 -16.71
CA VAL A 232 -16.39 13.61 -17.48
C VAL A 232 -16.95 14.92 -18.04
N PRO A 233 -17.11 16.01 -17.27
CA PRO A 233 -17.52 17.30 -17.81
C PRO A 233 -16.67 17.76 -19.00
N ALA A 234 -15.34 17.72 -18.87
CA ALA A 234 -14.42 18.12 -19.93
C ALA A 234 -14.52 17.19 -21.15
N THR A 235 -14.64 15.88 -20.93
CA THR A 235 -14.82 14.90 -22.01
C THR A 235 -16.12 15.16 -22.78
N ILE A 236 -17.23 15.43 -22.09
CA ILE A 236 -18.51 15.76 -22.75
C ILE A 236 -18.38 17.05 -23.56
N ALA A 237 -17.70 18.06 -23.04
CA ALA A 237 -17.49 19.32 -23.75
C ALA A 237 -16.61 19.15 -25.00
N ASP A 238 -15.55 18.35 -24.90
CA ASP A 238 -14.61 18.05 -26.00
C ASP A 238 -15.31 17.36 -27.19
N TYR A 239 -16.18 16.40 -26.91
CA TYR A 239 -17.01 15.75 -27.94
C TYR A 239 -18.31 16.51 -28.25
N GLY A 240 -18.54 17.66 -27.60
CA GLY A 240 -19.72 18.52 -27.75
C GLY A 240 -21.01 18.03 -27.10
N SER A 241 -21.16 16.73 -26.83
CA SER A 241 -22.32 16.18 -26.12
C SER A 241 -22.09 14.76 -25.59
N LEU A 242 -22.88 14.33 -24.59
CA LEU A 242 -22.82 12.98 -24.06
C LEU A 242 -23.12 11.89 -25.12
N PRO A 243 -24.16 12.01 -25.99
CA PRO A 243 -24.36 11.07 -27.08
C PRO A 243 -23.16 10.92 -28.01
N ASN A 244 -22.43 12.02 -28.29
CA ASN A 244 -21.24 11.98 -29.11
C ASN A 244 -20.09 11.22 -28.44
N VAL A 245 -19.90 11.37 -27.12
CA VAL A 245 -18.93 10.57 -26.35
C VAL A 245 -19.24 9.08 -26.51
N VAL A 246 -20.49 8.67 -26.31
CA VAL A 246 -20.91 7.26 -26.42
C VAL A 246 -20.75 6.73 -27.85
N ALA A 247 -21.10 7.53 -28.86
CA ALA A 247 -20.89 7.19 -30.26
C ALA A 247 -19.39 7.00 -30.58
N ALA A 248 -18.54 7.88 -30.06
CA ALA A 248 -17.09 7.78 -30.22
C ALA A 248 -16.52 6.52 -29.54
N LEU A 249 -16.95 6.21 -28.31
CA LEU A 249 -16.57 4.97 -27.61
C LEU A 249 -16.90 3.73 -28.44
N LYS A 250 -18.13 3.65 -28.98
CA LYS A 250 -18.56 2.55 -29.84
C LYS A 250 -17.75 2.48 -31.13
N ARG A 251 -17.52 3.62 -31.79
CA ARG A 251 -16.74 3.70 -33.03
C ARG A 251 -15.30 3.24 -32.82
N ALA A 252 -14.70 3.59 -31.69
CA ALA A 252 -13.38 3.12 -31.30
C ALA A 252 -13.36 1.64 -30.87
N GLY A 253 -14.52 0.97 -30.82
CA GLY A 253 -14.63 -0.41 -30.34
C GLY A 253 -14.25 -0.56 -28.87
N MET A 254 -14.51 0.46 -28.05
CA MET A 254 -14.32 0.39 -26.60
C MET A 254 -15.39 -0.53 -26.00
N GLN A 255 -14.93 -1.55 -25.28
CA GLN A 255 -15.76 -2.53 -24.57
C GLN A 255 -15.96 -2.14 -23.11
N HIS A 256 -15.03 -1.36 -22.54
CA HIS A 256 -15.16 -0.81 -21.20
C HIS A 256 -14.58 0.60 -21.07
N VAL A 257 -14.97 1.30 -19.99
CA VAL A 257 -14.37 2.57 -19.56
C VAL A 257 -14.17 2.60 -18.05
N TRP A 258 -13.12 3.30 -17.61
CA TRP A 258 -12.81 3.54 -16.21
C TRP A 258 -13.08 5.01 -15.88
N VAL A 259 -14.18 5.27 -15.17
CA VAL A 259 -14.67 6.64 -14.93
C VAL A 259 -14.18 7.14 -13.57
N ARG A 260 -13.54 8.32 -13.50
CA ARG A 260 -13.13 8.88 -12.21
C ARG A 260 -14.33 9.19 -11.35
N ILE A 261 -14.44 8.52 -10.21
CA ILE A 261 -15.54 8.71 -9.25
C ILE A 261 -15.10 9.43 -7.98
N HIS A 262 -13.79 9.45 -7.69
CA HIS A 262 -13.21 10.23 -6.59
C HIS A 262 -11.72 10.54 -6.82
N GLY A 263 -11.19 11.43 -5.98
CA GLY A 263 -9.79 11.84 -5.90
C GLY A 263 -9.61 12.78 -4.71
N ARG A 264 -8.51 13.55 -4.66
CA ARG A 264 -8.22 14.49 -3.55
C ARG A 264 -9.34 15.51 -3.32
N THR A 265 -9.96 16.02 -4.39
CA THR A 265 -11.04 17.01 -4.32
C THR A 265 -12.39 16.37 -4.60
N ALA A 266 -13.37 16.65 -3.75
CA ALA A 266 -14.74 16.19 -3.95
C ALA A 266 -15.39 16.86 -5.17
N TYR A 267 -16.14 16.09 -5.96
CA TYR A 267 -16.91 16.61 -7.07
C TYR A 267 -18.11 17.45 -6.61
N THR A 268 -18.42 18.50 -7.37
CA THR A 268 -19.68 19.25 -7.25
C THR A 268 -20.88 18.36 -7.59
N ALA A 269 -22.07 18.73 -7.11
CA ALA A 269 -23.29 17.98 -7.44
C ALA A 269 -23.55 17.92 -8.96
N ALA A 270 -23.25 19.00 -9.68
CA ALA A 270 -23.37 19.04 -11.15
C ALA A 270 -22.40 18.07 -11.84
N ALA A 271 -21.14 18.03 -11.42
CA ALA A 271 -20.17 17.08 -11.95
C ALA A 271 -20.59 15.63 -11.64
N LYS A 272 -21.07 15.35 -10.42
CA LYS A 272 -21.60 14.03 -10.07
C LYS A 272 -22.79 13.62 -10.95
N ALA A 273 -23.70 14.54 -11.26
CA ALA A 273 -24.83 14.27 -12.15
C ALA A 273 -24.36 13.94 -13.59
N GLN A 274 -23.33 14.63 -14.09
CA GLN A 274 -22.74 14.33 -15.40
C GLN A 274 -22.01 12.98 -15.41
N ASN A 275 -21.28 12.64 -14.33
CA ASN A 275 -20.68 11.32 -14.15
C ASN A 275 -21.75 10.23 -14.21
N GLN A 276 -22.85 10.38 -13.46
CA GLN A 276 -23.96 9.42 -13.47
C GLN A 276 -24.57 9.26 -14.87
N ALA A 277 -24.83 10.37 -15.55
CA ALA A 277 -25.39 10.36 -16.91
C ALA A 277 -24.48 9.62 -17.91
N LEU A 278 -23.16 9.83 -17.83
CA LEU A 278 -22.20 9.09 -18.66
C LEU A 278 -22.20 7.60 -18.33
N ILE A 279 -22.17 7.24 -17.04
CA ILE A 279 -22.18 5.84 -16.60
C ILE A 279 -23.41 5.11 -17.12
N ASP A 280 -24.59 5.72 -16.99
CA ASP A 280 -25.85 5.14 -17.46
C ASP A 280 -25.88 5.02 -18.99
N ALA A 281 -25.39 6.04 -19.71
CA ALA A 281 -25.33 6.01 -21.16
C ALA A 281 -24.36 4.95 -21.69
N CYS A 282 -23.20 4.76 -21.04
CA CYS A 282 -22.25 3.68 -21.36
C CYS A 282 -22.87 2.30 -21.13
N LYS A 283 -23.51 2.08 -19.98
CA LYS A 283 -24.21 0.82 -19.67
C LYS A 283 -25.32 0.52 -20.68
N ALA A 284 -26.16 1.51 -21.03
CA ALA A 284 -27.19 1.38 -22.05
C ALA A 284 -26.62 1.10 -23.45
N ALA A 285 -25.40 1.57 -23.71
CA ALA A 285 -24.66 1.31 -24.94
C ALA A 285 -23.97 -0.05 -25.00
N GLY A 286 -23.98 -0.84 -23.91
CA GLY A 286 -23.24 -2.10 -23.81
C GLY A 286 -21.74 -1.93 -23.56
N VAL A 287 -21.31 -0.73 -23.14
CA VAL A 287 -19.92 -0.47 -22.70
C VAL A 287 -19.86 -0.66 -21.19
N ALA A 288 -19.06 -1.62 -20.73
CA ALA A 288 -18.90 -1.89 -19.30
C ALA A 288 -18.20 -0.73 -18.58
N VAL A 289 -18.48 -0.55 -17.29
CA VAL A 289 -17.95 0.59 -16.53
C VAL A 289 -17.40 0.13 -15.19
N ALA A 290 -16.15 0.48 -14.91
CA ALA A 290 -15.57 0.42 -13.56
C ALA A 290 -15.44 1.83 -12.99
N GLY A 291 -15.62 1.93 -11.66
CA GLY A 291 -15.24 3.14 -10.94
C GLY A 291 -13.72 3.23 -10.87
N TRP A 292 -13.17 4.41 -11.12
CA TRP A 292 -11.75 4.69 -11.00
C TRP A 292 -11.51 5.75 -9.93
N GLY A 293 -10.48 5.56 -9.12
CA GLY A 293 -10.10 6.48 -8.06
C GLY A 293 -8.63 6.81 -8.08
N TRP A 294 -8.32 8.10 -8.11
CA TRP A 294 -6.95 8.58 -7.94
C TRP A 294 -6.60 8.63 -6.45
N CYS A 295 -5.80 7.66 -5.99
CA CYS A 295 -5.55 7.40 -4.57
C CYS A 295 -4.15 7.89 -4.19
N GLN A 296 -4.05 8.72 -3.15
CA GLN A 296 -2.82 9.43 -2.83
C GLN A 296 -2.14 8.98 -1.53
N GLY A 297 -2.83 8.19 -0.71
CA GLY A 297 -2.26 7.60 0.49
C GLY A 297 -2.24 8.55 1.69
N GLU A 298 -2.96 9.67 1.62
CA GLU A 298 -2.98 10.69 2.68
C GLU A 298 -3.88 10.26 3.85
N ASP A 299 -5.01 9.62 3.53
CA ASP A 299 -5.88 8.90 4.49
C ASP A 299 -6.36 7.61 3.81
N PRO A 300 -5.54 6.55 3.77
CA PRO A 300 -5.88 5.32 3.05
C PRO A 300 -7.20 4.70 3.49
N ALA A 301 -7.55 4.80 4.78
CA ALA A 301 -8.82 4.30 5.28
C ALA A 301 -10.00 5.19 4.84
N GLY A 302 -9.83 6.51 4.83
CA GLY A 302 -10.82 7.47 4.34
C GLY A 302 -11.01 7.44 2.83
N GLU A 303 -9.93 7.28 2.07
CA GLU A 303 -9.94 7.09 0.62
C GLU A 303 -10.68 5.78 0.27
N ALA A 304 -10.42 4.68 0.99
CA ALA A 304 -11.15 3.43 0.78
C ALA A 304 -12.66 3.57 1.11
N ARG A 305 -13.02 4.24 2.22
CA ARG A 305 -14.44 4.53 2.54
C ARG A 305 -15.09 5.42 1.47
N THR A 306 -14.35 6.37 0.92
CA THR A 306 -14.80 7.23 -0.16
C THR A 306 -15.01 6.45 -1.44
N ALA A 307 -14.09 5.58 -1.84
CA ALA A 307 -14.24 4.69 -2.98
C ALA A 307 -15.53 3.87 -2.87
N LEU A 308 -15.74 3.18 -1.74
CA LEU A 308 -16.94 2.36 -1.51
C LEU A 308 -18.24 3.19 -1.50
N ARG A 309 -18.22 4.39 -0.92
CA ARG A 309 -19.37 5.30 -0.93
C ARG A 309 -19.72 5.72 -2.35
N GLU A 310 -18.74 6.16 -3.14
CA GLU A 310 -18.99 6.63 -4.50
C GLU A 310 -19.40 5.47 -5.43
N LEU A 311 -18.79 4.29 -5.30
CA LEU A 311 -19.24 3.08 -6.01
C LEU A 311 -20.73 2.80 -5.76
N LYS A 312 -21.17 2.89 -4.50
CA LYS A 312 -22.58 2.75 -4.14
C LYS A 312 -23.44 3.86 -4.74
N THR A 313 -22.99 5.11 -4.68
CA THR A 313 -23.69 6.26 -5.29
C THR A 313 -23.95 6.04 -6.78
N TYR A 314 -22.96 5.54 -7.51
CA TYR A 314 -23.03 5.35 -8.96
C TYR A 314 -23.57 3.97 -9.39
N GLY A 315 -23.89 3.08 -8.45
CA GLY A 315 -24.31 1.71 -8.76
C GLY A 315 -23.26 0.95 -9.57
N LEU A 316 -21.99 1.06 -9.20
CA LEU A 316 -20.85 0.38 -9.83
C LEU A 316 -20.35 -0.76 -8.94
N ALA A 317 -20.02 -1.89 -9.57
CA ALA A 317 -19.55 -3.08 -8.86
C ALA A 317 -18.03 -3.27 -8.94
N ASP A 318 -17.43 -2.84 -10.06
CA ASP A 318 -16.01 -2.97 -10.34
C ASP A 318 -15.26 -1.68 -10.01
N TYR A 319 -14.03 -1.81 -9.53
CA TYR A 319 -13.22 -0.67 -9.10
C TYR A 319 -11.76 -0.82 -9.52
N VAL A 320 -11.15 0.28 -9.95
CA VAL A 320 -9.73 0.40 -10.19
C VAL A 320 -9.15 1.49 -9.29
N ALA A 321 -8.27 1.08 -8.38
CA ALA A 321 -7.47 2.03 -7.61
C ALA A 321 -6.24 2.42 -8.41
N ASP A 322 -5.99 3.71 -8.54
CA ASP A 322 -4.78 4.21 -9.16
C ASP A 322 -3.86 4.77 -8.08
N ILE A 323 -2.76 4.04 -7.88
CA ILE A 323 -1.81 4.21 -6.79
C ILE A 323 -0.44 4.36 -7.43
N GLU A 324 0.09 5.58 -7.40
CA GLU A 324 1.39 5.95 -7.99
C GLU A 324 2.32 6.47 -6.88
N PRO A 325 2.99 5.59 -6.12
CA PRO A 325 3.87 6.00 -5.04
C PRO A 325 4.94 6.98 -5.54
N LYS A 326 5.17 8.06 -4.78
CA LYS A 326 6.09 9.17 -5.04
C LYS A 326 5.70 10.09 -6.19
N HIS A 327 4.60 9.83 -6.90
CA HIS A 327 4.04 10.81 -7.84
C HIS A 327 3.19 11.83 -7.10
N ASN A 328 3.30 13.12 -7.44
CA ASN A 328 2.53 14.22 -6.83
C ASN A 328 2.49 14.22 -5.29
N ASN A 329 3.64 13.88 -4.66
CA ASN A 329 3.82 13.75 -3.21
C ASN A 329 2.95 12.65 -2.56
N SER A 330 2.45 11.70 -3.34
CA SER A 330 1.82 10.49 -2.81
C SER A 330 2.86 9.64 -2.11
N GLU A 331 2.73 9.39 -0.82
CA GLU A 331 3.61 8.48 -0.07
C GLU A 331 2.75 7.33 0.44
N TRP A 332 3.16 6.11 0.14
CA TRP A 332 2.45 4.89 0.57
C TRP A 332 3.43 3.99 1.32
N THR A 333 3.05 3.58 2.51
CA THR A 333 3.70 2.47 3.21
C THR A 333 2.99 1.15 2.92
N ILE A 334 3.66 0.03 3.21
CA ILE A 334 3.10 -1.32 3.07
C ILE A 334 1.79 -1.46 3.86
N THR A 335 1.73 -0.95 5.09
CA THR A 335 0.53 -1.03 5.93
C THR A 335 -0.62 -0.19 5.37
N GLU A 336 -0.32 0.97 4.80
CA GLU A 336 -1.32 1.89 4.25
C GLU A 336 -1.98 1.31 2.99
N ILE A 337 -1.18 0.78 2.06
CA ILE A 337 -1.72 0.12 0.86
C ILE A 337 -2.50 -1.15 1.23
N GLN A 338 -2.04 -1.93 2.20
CA GLN A 338 -2.80 -3.07 2.73
C GLN A 338 -4.13 -2.64 3.35
N THR A 339 -4.13 -1.57 4.15
CA THR A 339 -5.35 -1.05 4.81
C THR A 339 -6.36 -0.61 3.76
N PHE A 340 -5.92 0.15 2.76
CA PHE A 340 -6.76 0.59 1.67
C PHE A 340 -7.32 -0.62 0.90
N CYS A 341 -6.46 -1.50 0.40
CA CYS A 341 -6.84 -2.64 -0.42
C CYS A 341 -7.75 -3.63 0.32
N ALA A 342 -7.47 -3.94 1.59
CA ALA A 342 -8.30 -4.79 2.41
C ALA A 342 -9.69 -4.19 2.66
N THR A 343 -9.74 -2.88 2.93
CA THR A 343 -11.01 -2.17 3.15
C THR A 343 -11.86 -2.16 1.89
N VAL A 344 -11.25 -1.81 0.74
CA VAL A 344 -11.94 -1.82 -0.56
C VAL A 344 -12.41 -3.23 -0.89
N ARG A 345 -11.54 -4.24 -0.87
CA ARG A 345 -11.92 -5.62 -1.19
C ARG A 345 -13.08 -6.13 -0.32
N LYS A 346 -13.09 -5.80 0.97
CA LYS A 346 -14.17 -6.20 1.88
C LYS A 346 -15.53 -5.62 1.47
N GLY A 347 -15.56 -4.41 0.92
CA GLY A 347 -16.79 -3.71 0.53
C GLY A 347 -17.13 -3.81 -0.95
N LEU A 348 -16.21 -4.31 -1.79
CA LEU A 348 -16.36 -4.33 -3.23
C LEU A 348 -17.05 -5.62 -3.71
N PRO A 349 -18.17 -5.53 -4.44
CA PRO A 349 -18.89 -6.72 -4.91
C PRO A 349 -18.31 -7.32 -6.21
N GLY A 350 -17.60 -6.53 -7.02
CA GLY A 350 -17.04 -6.93 -8.31
C GLY A 350 -15.51 -7.04 -8.32
N ALA A 351 -14.94 -6.86 -9.50
CA ALA A 351 -13.51 -6.96 -9.75
C ALA A 351 -12.74 -5.74 -9.24
N PHE A 352 -11.56 -6.00 -8.67
CA PHE A 352 -10.66 -4.97 -8.16
C PHE A 352 -9.36 -4.93 -8.99
N GLY A 353 -9.17 -3.87 -9.76
CA GLY A 353 -7.91 -3.57 -10.44
C GLY A 353 -7.03 -2.60 -9.63
N LEU A 354 -5.71 -2.69 -9.83
CA LEU A 354 -4.77 -1.69 -9.35
C LEU A 354 -3.91 -1.16 -10.50
N SER A 355 -4.07 0.13 -10.80
CA SER A 355 -3.27 0.90 -11.76
C SER A 355 -2.08 1.54 -11.05
N THR A 356 -0.90 1.50 -11.68
CA THR A 356 0.37 2.02 -11.15
C THR A 356 1.43 2.08 -12.25
N PHE A 357 2.67 2.48 -11.94
CA PHE A 357 3.75 2.63 -12.91
C PHE A 357 4.00 1.38 -13.77
N GLY A 358 4.32 1.61 -15.04
CA GLY A 358 4.54 0.52 -16.00
C GLY A 358 5.74 -0.37 -15.69
N PHE A 359 6.84 0.19 -15.16
CA PHE A 359 8.10 -0.55 -14.98
C PHE A 359 8.36 -0.95 -13.52
N ILE A 360 7.90 -2.15 -13.14
CA ILE A 360 7.84 -2.60 -11.75
C ILE A 360 9.18 -2.61 -11.01
N ASP A 361 10.29 -2.95 -11.68
CA ASP A 361 11.60 -3.07 -11.03
C ASP A 361 12.10 -1.76 -10.41
N TRP A 362 11.61 -0.61 -10.87
CA TRP A 362 12.06 0.71 -10.40
C TRP A 362 11.00 1.48 -9.60
N HIS A 363 9.83 0.87 -9.33
CA HIS A 363 8.68 1.58 -8.73
C HIS A 363 8.01 0.74 -7.64
N GLU A 364 8.64 0.69 -6.45
CA GLU A 364 8.08 0.13 -5.21
C GLU A 364 7.47 -1.29 -5.32
N PRO A 365 8.23 -2.30 -5.77
CA PRO A 365 7.72 -3.66 -5.95
C PRO A 365 7.17 -4.30 -4.66
N ASP A 366 7.67 -3.91 -3.49
CA ASP A 366 7.21 -4.43 -2.20
C ASP A 366 5.82 -3.89 -1.81
N LEU A 367 5.47 -2.65 -2.20
CA LEU A 367 4.14 -2.11 -2.00
C LEU A 367 3.09 -2.89 -2.80
N LEU A 368 3.41 -3.19 -4.06
CA LEU A 368 2.49 -3.96 -4.90
C LEU A 368 2.38 -5.41 -4.47
N MET A 369 3.44 -5.97 -3.86
CA MET A 369 3.40 -7.31 -3.28
C MET A 369 2.38 -7.36 -2.15
N ALA A 370 2.31 -6.29 -1.35
CA ALA A 370 1.36 -6.15 -0.26
C ALA A 370 -0.10 -5.94 -0.75
N ALA A 371 -0.29 -5.37 -1.94
CA ALA A 371 -1.61 -5.21 -2.57
C ALA A 371 -2.09 -6.47 -3.30
N ALA A 372 -1.18 -7.29 -3.82
CA ALA A 372 -1.46 -8.45 -4.68
C ALA A 372 -2.53 -9.43 -4.15
N PRO A 373 -2.63 -9.74 -2.85
CA PRO A 373 -3.67 -10.63 -2.32
C PRO A 373 -5.10 -10.09 -2.49
N TYR A 374 -5.26 -8.77 -2.61
CA TYR A 374 -6.56 -8.11 -2.61
C TYR A 374 -7.07 -7.77 -4.00
N VAL A 375 -6.23 -7.83 -5.04
CA VAL A 375 -6.57 -7.37 -6.39
C VAL A 375 -6.75 -8.56 -7.34
N ASP A 376 -7.62 -8.39 -8.32
CA ASP A 376 -7.90 -9.38 -9.38
C ASP A 376 -7.01 -9.16 -10.61
N ALA A 377 -6.54 -7.94 -10.84
CA ALA A 377 -5.65 -7.58 -11.94
C ALA A 377 -4.74 -6.40 -11.58
N PHE A 378 -3.58 -6.34 -12.24
CA PHE A 378 -2.73 -5.16 -12.26
C PHE A 378 -2.86 -4.44 -13.59
N ALA A 379 -2.81 -3.11 -13.56
CA ALA A 379 -2.97 -2.24 -14.71
C ALA A 379 -1.76 -1.31 -14.89
N PRO A 380 -0.58 -1.83 -15.28
CA PRO A 380 0.61 -1.01 -15.48
C PRO A 380 0.39 0.12 -16.50
N GLN A 381 0.73 1.34 -16.10
CA GLN A 381 0.78 2.55 -16.93
C GLN A 381 2.07 2.56 -17.77
N ILE A 382 1.99 1.97 -18.96
CA ILE A 382 3.13 1.79 -19.86
C ILE A 382 3.18 2.96 -20.85
N TYR A 383 3.56 4.14 -20.36
CA TYR A 383 3.73 5.32 -21.21
C TYR A 383 5.10 5.29 -21.88
N TRP A 384 5.11 5.04 -23.19
CA TRP A 384 6.30 4.62 -23.93
C TRP A 384 7.08 5.73 -24.61
N PHE A 385 6.66 7.00 -24.52
CA PHE A 385 7.23 8.02 -25.41
C PHE A 385 8.77 8.10 -25.35
N ASN A 386 9.39 7.94 -24.19
CA ASN A 386 10.85 7.93 -24.05
C ASN A 386 11.43 6.54 -23.73
N PHE A 387 10.65 5.48 -23.96
CA PHE A 387 10.95 4.15 -23.43
C PHE A 387 10.80 3.03 -24.50
N PRO A 388 11.48 1.88 -24.34
CA PRO A 388 12.50 1.65 -23.30
C PRO A 388 13.73 2.52 -23.59
N ASN A 389 14.36 3.04 -22.55
CA ASN A 389 15.55 3.88 -22.71
C ASN A 389 16.84 3.01 -22.76
N GLN A 390 17.98 3.64 -23.05
CA GLN A 390 19.26 2.93 -23.18
C GLN A 390 19.64 2.14 -21.92
N LYS A 391 19.41 2.71 -20.73
CA LYS A 391 19.67 2.02 -19.46
C LYS A 391 18.84 0.74 -19.34
N MET A 392 17.55 0.80 -19.70
CA MET A 392 16.66 -0.36 -19.66
C MET A 392 17.13 -1.46 -20.63
N VAL A 393 17.38 -1.13 -21.90
CA VAL A 393 17.77 -2.14 -22.89
C VAL A 393 19.17 -2.72 -22.64
N GLN A 394 20.05 -1.99 -21.93
CA GLN A 394 21.34 -2.51 -21.48
C GLN A 394 21.19 -3.45 -20.28
N GLN A 395 20.36 -3.08 -19.31
CA GLN A 395 20.18 -3.83 -18.06
C GLN A 395 19.31 -5.08 -18.20
N PHE A 396 18.31 -5.06 -19.09
CA PHE A 396 17.30 -6.12 -19.19
C PHE A 396 17.33 -6.83 -20.54
N ARG A 397 16.94 -8.11 -20.53
CA ARG A 397 16.81 -8.96 -21.71
C ARG A 397 15.46 -9.66 -21.69
N ARG A 398 14.98 -10.08 -22.87
CA ARG A 398 13.82 -10.96 -23.01
C ARG A 398 14.07 -12.27 -22.27
N PRO A 399 13.02 -13.02 -21.85
CA PRO A 399 13.18 -14.31 -21.18
C PRO A 399 14.10 -15.30 -21.93
N GLY A 400 14.10 -15.27 -23.27
CA GLY A 400 15.00 -16.06 -24.13
C GLY A 400 16.39 -15.47 -24.37
N GLY A 401 16.78 -14.39 -23.67
CA GLY A 401 18.09 -13.74 -23.80
C GLY A 401 18.20 -12.67 -24.89
N GLY A 402 17.20 -12.54 -25.77
CA GLY A 402 17.17 -11.51 -26.81
C GLY A 402 17.16 -10.08 -26.26
N ALA A 403 17.72 -9.14 -27.02
CA ALA A 403 17.70 -7.72 -26.65
C ALA A 403 16.35 -7.07 -26.98
N TYR A 404 15.97 -6.06 -26.19
CA TYR A 404 14.89 -5.15 -26.54
C TYR A 404 15.42 -3.99 -27.39
N GLN A 405 14.56 -3.37 -28.20
CA GLN A 405 14.92 -2.16 -28.95
C GLN A 405 14.49 -0.89 -28.23
N ALA A 406 15.42 0.07 -28.10
CA ALA A 406 15.14 1.33 -27.45
C ALA A 406 14.09 2.16 -28.21
N GLN A 407 13.38 3.02 -27.49
CA GLN A 407 12.43 4.01 -28.04
C GLN A 407 11.30 3.43 -28.90
N THR A 408 11.04 2.12 -28.77
CA THR A 408 10.04 1.39 -29.56
C THR A 408 8.85 1.02 -28.66
N PRO A 409 7.63 1.52 -28.94
CA PRO A 409 6.48 1.34 -28.05
C PRO A 409 6.17 -0.12 -27.69
N GLY A 410 6.09 -1.00 -28.70
CA GLY A 410 5.80 -2.42 -28.49
C GLY A 410 6.89 -3.15 -27.70
N GLU A 411 8.15 -2.73 -27.85
CA GLU A 411 9.28 -3.27 -27.07
C GLU A 411 9.23 -2.83 -25.61
N TYR A 412 8.75 -1.61 -25.33
CA TYR A 412 8.56 -1.18 -23.95
C TYR A 412 7.43 -1.96 -23.28
N VAL A 413 6.32 -2.18 -23.99
CA VAL A 413 5.21 -3.00 -23.51
C VAL A 413 5.69 -4.42 -23.21
N ASP A 414 6.40 -5.06 -24.15
CA ASP A 414 6.95 -6.39 -23.92
C ASP A 414 7.90 -6.43 -22.72
N LEU A 415 8.80 -5.45 -22.60
CA LEU A 415 9.73 -5.36 -21.46
C LEU A 415 8.95 -5.28 -20.15
N CYS A 416 7.99 -4.37 -20.03
CA CYS A 416 7.18 -4.21 -18.83
C CYS A 416 6.43 -5.51 -18.51
N LEU A 417 5.75 -6.13 -19.47
CA LEU A 417 5.05 -7.39 -19.27
C LEU A 417 5.99 -8.49 -18.77
N ASP A 418 7.18 -8.64 -19.38
CA ASP A 418 8.18 -9.63 -18.97
C ASP A 418 8.66 -9.39 -17.53
N ARG A 419 8.80 -8.12 -17.14
CA ARG A 419 9.19 -7.75 -15.77
C ARG A 419 8.09 -8.02 -14.75
N TRP A 420 6.85 -7.66 -15.06
CA TRP A 420 5.70 -7.93 -14.21
C TRP A 420 5.48 -9.43 -14.00
N MET A 421 5.54 -10.22 -15.07
CA MET A 421 5.42 -11.68 -14.97
C MET A 421 6.55 -12.28 -14.14
N LYS A 422 7.80 -11.82 -14.35
CA LYS A 422 8.92 -12.25 -13.52
C LYS A 422 8.73 -11.91 -12.05
N TRP A 423 8.21 -10.72 -11.75
CA TRP A 423 7.97 -10.27 -10.38
C TRP A 423 6.85 -11.06 -9.67
N MET A 424 5.74 -11.36 -10.36
CA MET A 424 4.64 -12.17 -9.80
C MET A 424 5.00 -13.65 -9.62
N GLY A 425 5.95 -14.16 -10.41
CA GLY A 425 6.43 -15.54 -10.31
C GLY A 425 5.31 -16.57 -10.50
N SER A 426 5.15 -17.47 -9.54
CA SER A 426 4.23 -18.62 -9.62
C SER A 426 2.74 -18.29 -9.46
N ASN A 427 2.39 -17.04 -9.15
CA ASN A 427 0.99 -16.65 -8.95
C ASN A 427 0.65 -15.42 -9.80
N PRO A 428 0.69 -15.54 -11.13
CA PRO A 428 0.45 -14.42 -12.02
C PRO A 428 -0.99 -13.92 -11.86
N LYS A 429 -1.12 -12.59 -11.81
CA LYS A 429 -2.39 -11.90 -11.95
C LYS A 429 -2.53 -11.44 -13.40
N PRO A 430 -3.74 -11.38 -13.94
CA PRO A 430 -4.00 -10.72 -15.20
C PRO A 430 -3.39 -9.32 -15.27
N LEU A 431 -2.77 -9.01 -16.40
CA LEU A 431 -2.23 -7.69 -16.71
C LEU A 431 -3.13 -6.94 -17.68
N ILE A 432 -3.38 -5.68 -17.36
CA ILE A 432 -4.12 -4.72 -18.18
C ILE A 432 -3.12 -3.64 -18.61
N VAL A 433 -2.75 -3.60 -19.88
CA VAL A 433 -1.81 -2.57 -20.34
C VAL A 433 -2.55 -1.25 -20.42
N THR A 434 -2.14 -0.27 -19.63
CA THR A 434 -2.59 1.12 -19.78
C THR A 434 -1.60 1.85 -20.68
N GLY A 435 -1.95 1.96 -21.97
CA GLY A 435 -1.14 2.58 -23.00
C GLY A 435 -1.28 4.11 -23.05
N GLN A 436 -0.27 4.74 -23.63
CA GLN A 436 -0.25 6.18 -23.86
C GLN A 436 -1.12 6.55 -25.06
N ALA A 437 -2.13 7.41 -24.85
CA ALA A 437 -2.91 8.08 -25.89
C ALA A 437 -3.09 9.56 -25.53
N TYR A 438 -1.97 10.23 -25.23
CA TYR A 438 -1.93 11.64 -24.86
C TYR A 438 -0.70 12.34 -25.44
N TRP A 439 -0.75 13.66 -25.42
CA TRP A 439 0.32 14.57 -25.82
C TRP A 439 0.32 15.84 -24.95
N GLY A 440 1.35 16.68 -25.10
CA GLY A 440 1.46 17.95 -24.35
C GLY A 440 2.19 17.83 -23.02
N GLU A 441 2.68 16.65 -22.67
CA GLU A 441 3.56 16.41 -21.52
C GLU A 441 4.90 15.84 -22.00
N GLY A 442 5.96 15.91 -21.17
CA GLY A 442 7.22 15.22 -21.47
C GLY A 442 8.03 15.78 -22.66
N GLY A 443 7.68 16.96 -23.17
CA GLY A 443 8.47 17.71 -24.17
C GLY A 443 8.33 17.23 -25.62
N PHE A 444 7.34 16.39 -25.92
CA PHE A 444 7.06 15.91 -27.28
C PHE A 444 5.82 16.57 -27.89
N THR A 445 5.80 16.67 -29.22
CA THR A 445 4.69 17.26 -29.97
C THR A 445 3.55 16.26 -30.15
N GLU A 446 2.34 16.76 -30.45
CA GLU A 446 1.18 15.95 -30.83
C GLU A 446 1.53 14.99 -31.98
N ALA A 447 2.11 15.50 -33.07
CA ALA A 447 2.48 14.69 -34.24
C ALA A 447 3.47 13.55 -33.91
N GLN A 448 4.41 13.77 -32.98
CA GLN A 448 5.33 12.72 -32.54
C GLN A 448 4.60 11.65 -31.71
N ALA A 449 3.68 12.07 -30.84
CA ALA A 449 2.87 11.14 -30.06
C ALA A 449 1.96 10.30 -30.96
N ASP A 450 1.33 10.93 -31.95
CA ASP A 450 0.50 10.27 -32.97
C ASP A 450 1.31 9.19 -33.70
N GLN A 451 2.50 9.55 -34.19
CA GLN A 451 3.37 8.62 -34.91
C GLN A 451 3.76 7.42 -34.03
N LYS A 452 4.04 7.64 -32.74
CA LYS A 452 4.35 6.54 -31.82
C LYS A 452 3.15 5.64 -31.55
N LEU A 453 1.95 6.19 -31.38
CA LEU A 453 0.74 5.39 -31.21
C LEU A 453 0.42 4.58 -32.47
N GLN A 454 0.53 5.19 -33.66
CA GLN A 454 0.39 4.49 -34.94
C GLN A 454 1.40 3.35 -35.09
N ALA A 455 2.66 3.59 -34.75
CA ALA A 455 3.69 2.57 -34.78
C ALA A 455 3.39 1.42 -33.80
N PHE A 456 2.85 1.72 -32.61
CA PHE A 456 2.42 0.69 -31.67
C PHE A 456 1.29 -0.17 -32.25
N VAL A 457 0.20 0.47 -32.71
CA VAL A 457 -0.99 -0.20 -33.25
C VAL A 457 -0.66 -1.06 -34.47
N ALA A 458 0.21 -0.57 -35.36
CA ALA A 458 0.61 -1.31 -36.56
C ALA A 458 1.44 -2.55 -36.22
N ASN A 459 2.35 -2.45 -35.24
CA ASN A 459 3.43 -3.42 -35.09
C ASN A 459 3.29 -4.36 -33.89
N TRP A 460 2.71 -3.93 -32.78
CA TRP A 460 2.62 -4.78 -31.59
C TRP A 460 1.56 -5.88 -31.76
N LYS A 461 1.87 -7.10 -31.32
CA LYS A 461 1.02 -8.29 -31.53
C LYS A 461 0.70 -9.07 -30.25
N GLY A 462 1.25 -8.69 -29.10
CA GLY A 462 1.12 -9.43 -27.83
C GLY A 462 -0.24 -9.31 -27.13
N TYR A 463 -1.34 -9.16 -27.87
CA TYR A 463 -2.69 -8.99 -27.31
C TYR A 463 -3.15 -10.21 -26.50
N ASP A 464 -2.68 -11.40 -26.86
CA ASP A 464 -2.90 -12.67 -26.16
C ASP A 464 -2.17 -12.78 -24.83
N ARG A 465 -1.26 -11.84 -24.53
CA ARG A 465 -0.52 -11.80 -23.26
C ARG A 465 -1.24 -11.00 -22.16
N ILE A 466 -2.30 -10.28 -22.52
CA ILE A 466 -2.94 -9.28 -21.65
C ILE A 466 -4.45 -9.48 -21.62
N ALA A 467 -5.05 -9.18 -20.45
CA ALA A 467 -6.49 -9.29 -20.26
C ALA A 467 -7.23 -8.12 -20.90
N ALA A 468 -6.58 -6.95 -20.92
CA ALA A 468 -7.11 -5.76 -21.54
C ALA A 468 -6.01 -4.81 -22.02
N LEU A 469 -6.31 -4.04 -23.06
CA LEU A 469 -5.58 -2.85 -23.47
C LEU A 469 -6.46 -1.63 -23.18
N ASN A 470 -6.02 -0.81 -22.24
CA ASN A 470 -6.66 0.40 -21.79
C ASN A 470 -5.85 1.63 -22.24
N TRP A 471 -6.48 2.79 -22.39
CA TRP A 471 -5.81 4.02 -22.84
C TRP A 471 -5.96 5.18 -21.86
N TRP A 472 -4.84 5.85 -21.58
CA TRP A 472 -4.83 7.16 -20.91
C TRP A 472 -4.70 8.29 -21.95
N HIS A 473 -5.73 9.11 -22.18
CA HIS A 473 -7.14 8.97 -21.75
C HIS A 473 -8.09 9.48 -22.84
N PHE A 474 -9.40 9.19 -22.71
CA PHE A 474 -10.36 9.28 -23.84
C PHE A 474 -10.71 10.68 -24.33
N GLY A 475 -10.55 11.72 -23.49
CA GLY A 475 -10.92 13.09 -23.86
C GLY A 475 -10.81 14.09 -22.72
N GLY A 476 -10.96 15.37 -23.05
CA GLY A 476 -10.65 16.48 -22.14
C GLY A 476 -9.18 16.92 -22.26
N SER A 477 -8.72 17.76 -21.33
CA SER A 477 -7.38 18.36 -21.43
C SER A 477 -6.28 17.30 -21.49
N GLY A 478 -5.44 17.38 -22.52
CA GLY A 478 -4.34 16.44 -22.74
C GLY A 478 -4.80 15.01 -23.07
N GLY A 479 -6.03 14.82 -23.54
CA GLY A 479 -6.52 13.52 -24.03
C GLY A 479 -5.98 13.17 -25.42
N MET A 480 -6.50 12.08 -25.99
CA MET A 480 -6.14 11.63 -27.33
C MET A 480 -6.40 12.71 -28.40
N SER A 481 -5.44 12.88 -29.32
CA SER A 481 -5.65 13.71 -30.50
C SER A 481 -6.72 13.08 -31.41
N HIS A 482 -7.22 13.86 -32.37
CA HIS A 482 -8.10 13.32 -33.40
C HIS A 482 -7.43 12.16 -34.17
N LEU A 483 -6.14 12.28 -34.50
CA LEU A 483 -5.43 11.24 -35.25
C LEU A 483 -5.21 9.97 -34.44
N MET A 484 -4.94 10.09 -33.13
CA MET A 484 -4.89 8.93 -32.23
C MET A 484 -6.24 8.21 -32.21
N PHE A 485 -7.34 8.95 -32.02
CA PHE A 485 -8.68 8.39 -32.00
C PHE A 485 -9.00 7.64 -33.31
N GLU A 486 -8.74 8.25 -34.46
CA GLU A 486 -8.94 7.64 -35.78
C GLU A 486 -8.09 6.36 -35.95
N THR A 487 -6.85 6.38 -35.48
CA THR A 487 -5.96 5.22 -35.50
C THR A 487 -6.53 4.06 -34.67
N LEU A 488 -7.03 4.34 -33.46
CA LEU A 488 -7.62 3.31 -32.59
C LEU A 488 -8.92 2.76 -33.18
N ALA A 489 -9.77 3.61 -33.74
CA ALA A 489 -11.03 3.21 -34.37
C ALA A 489 -10.80 2.30 -35.59
N ALA A 490 -9.77 2.56 -36.40
CA ALA A 490 -9.43 1.74 -37.56
C ALA A 490 -8.81 0.37 -37.18
N ALA A 491 -8.28 0.23 -35.96
CA ALA A 491 -7.45 -0.91 -35.57
C ALA A 491 -8.23 -2.18 -35.16
N ASN A 492 -9.55 -2.09 -35.02
CA ASN A 492 -10.42 -3.17 -34.55
C ASN A 492 -9.88 -3.84 -33.26
N LEU A 493 -9.53 -3.01 -32.26
CA LEU A 493 -8.90 -3.49 -31.03
C LEU A 493 -9.84 -4.37 -30.20
N GLY A 494 -11.16 -4.11 -30.23
CA GLY A 494 -12.16 -4.94 -29.54
C GLY A 494 -12.25 -6.38 -30.09
N GLY A 495 -11.74 -6.64 -31.30
CA GLY A 495 -11.66 -7.97 -31.90
C GLY A 495 -10.34 -8.71 -31.67
N LYS A 496 -9.40 -8.14 -30.92
CA LYS A 496 -8.09 -8.77 -30.64
C LYS A 496 -8.22 -9.91 -29.62
N PRO A 497 -7.35 -10.93 -29.68
CA PRO A 497 -7.47 -12.14 -28.86
C PRO A 497 -6.94 -11.92 -27.43
N PHE A 498 -7.61 -11.11 -26.62
CA PHE A 498 -7.24 -10.89 -25.22
C PHE A 498 -7.38 -12.17 -24.38
N SER A 499 -6.41 -12.44 -23.50
CA SER A 499 -6.41 -13.60 -22.61
C SER A 499 -6.13 -13.17 -21.16
N ASN A 500 -6.47 -13.98 -20.17
CA ASN A 500 -6.20 -13.60 -18.78
C ASN A 500 -4.70 -13.54 -18.41
N GLY A 501 -3.78 -13.79 -19.35
CA GLY A 501 -2.34 -13.82 -19.10
C GLY A 501 -1.95 -15.01 -18.22
N GLY A 502 -1.20 -15.96 -18.78
CA GLY A 502 -0.65 -17.12 -18.06
C GLY A 502 0.85 -16.95 -17.86
#